data_AF-A0A350BTG3-F1
#
_entry.id   AF-A0A350BTG3-F1
#
_cell.length_a   1.000
_cell.length_b   1.000
_cell.length_c   1.000
_cell.angle_alpha   90.00
_cell.angle_beta   90.00
_cell.angle_gamma   90.00
#
_symmetry.space_group_name_H-M   'P 1'
#
loop_
_entity.id
_entity.type
_entity.pdbx_description
1 polymer ?
#
loop_
_entity_poly.entity_id
_entity_poly.type
_entity_poly.pdbx_seq_one_letter_code
_entity_poly.pdbx_strand_id
1 'polypeptide(L)'
;ATIISRVFLAVTMLFVLFKSSKIPITLTSFRNSFSESSRITFYKRIFKLGLPTGFQYFLEIAAFAGAAVLAGTLGSRESAAHNLAITLASLTYMFAGGISAGSSICVAKAYGNGNYTNVRNYGLQGHKIGLLVMLVFALIFLAFSTPLASLFTTDSEVIRMGANLLILAAIFQLGDGLQAVSVGLLRGIEDTVLPSFLIFIAYWVIAIPAGYYLSYSKNVPVIFQSVNGIWIGLSLGLTISAIALTYRFYYLLRSK
;
A
#
# COMPACT_ATOMS: atom_id res chain seq x y z
N ALA A 1 13.57 -2.52 -14.00
CA ALA A 1 12.47 -3.31 -14.61
C ALA A 1 11.13 -2.58 -14.63
N THR A 2 10.66 -2.04 -13.50
CA THR A 2 9.32 -1.41 -13.36
C THR A 2 9.13 -0.10 -14.14
N ILE A 3 10.16 0.74 -14.26
CA ILE A 3 10.07 1.96 -15.10
C ILE A 3 9.96 1.58 -16.57
N ILE A 4 10.77 0.63 -17.02
CA ILE A 4 10.77 0.14 -18.41
C ILE A 4 9.42 -0.48 -18.76
N SER A 5 8.83 -1.29 -17.86
CA SER A 5 7.51 -1.87 -18.11
C SER A 5 6.39 -0.82 -18.13
N ARG A 6 6.45 0.23 -17.29
CA ARG A 6 5.49 1.34 -17.29
C ARG A 6 5.61 2.22 -18.53
N VAL A 7 6.84 2.50 -19.00
CA VAL A 7 7.09 3.22 -20.25
C VAL A 7 6.61 2.41 -21.44
N PHE A 8 6.92 1.11 -21.48
CA PHE A 8 6.45 0.21 -22.53
C PHE A 8 4.92 0.15 -22.59
N LEU A 9 4.25 0.07 -21.44
CA LEU A 9 2.79 0.06 -21.34
C LEU A 9 2.18 1.40 -21.82
N ALA A 10 2.78 2.53 -21.45
CA ALA A 10 2.35 3.85 -21.93
C ALA A 10 2.51 3.98 -23.46
N VAL A 11 3.65 3.54 -24.00
CA VAL A 11 3.95 3.58 -25.44
C VAL A 11 3.01 2.66 -26.22
N THR A 12 2.79 1.43 -25.75
CA THR A 12 1.84 0.49 -26.38
C THR A 12 0.41 0.98 -26.29
N MET A 13 -0.01 1.57 -25.17
CA MET A 13 -1.35 2.16 -25.03
C MET A 13 -1.57 3.34 -26.00
N LEU A 14 -0.57 4.22 -26.16
CA LEU A 14 -0.60 5.29 -27.17
C LEU A 14 -0.64 4.71 -28.58
N PHE A 15 0.16 3.68 -28.87
CA PHE A 15 0.17 3.02 -30.17
C PHE A 15 -1.18 2.35 -30.50
N VAL A 16 -1.81 1.67 -29.53
CA VAL A 16 -3.14 1.08 -29.68
C VAL A 16 -4.22 2.16 -29.85
N LEU A 17 -4.13 3.27 -29.12
CA LEU A 17 -5.05 4.41 -29.28
C LEU A 17 -4.96 5.05 -30.68
N PHE A 18 -3.76 5.17 -31.24
CA PHE A 18 -3.58 5.71 -32.59
C PHE A 18 -3.95 4.72 -33.71
N LYS A 19 -3.92 3.41 -33.45
CA LYS A 19 -4.18 2.35 -34.45
C LYS A 19 -5.59 1.77 -34.38
N SER A 20 -6.33 1.96 -33.28
CA SER A 20 -7.66 1.37 -33.07
C SER A 20 -8.77 2.17 -33.78
N SER A 21 -9.41 1.54 -34.77
CA SER A 21 -10.52 2.09 -35.57
C SER A 21 -11.80 2.42 -34.75
N LYS A 22 -11.91 1.95 -33.50
CA LYS A 22 -13.09 2.18 -32.64
C LYS A 22 -13.05 3.50 -31.84
N ILE A 23 -11.92 4.19 -31.79
CA ILE A 23 -11.76 5.49 -31.11
C ILE A 23 -10.83 6.36 -31.97
N PRO A 24 -11.32 7.03 -33.03
CA PRO A 24 -10.45 7.81 -33.91
C PRO A 24 -10.02 9.10 -33.20
N ILE A 25 -8.95 9.04 -32.41
CA ILE A 25 -8.28 10.22 -31.87
C ILE A 25 -7.26 10.68 -32.92
N THR A 26 -7.64 11.64 -33.75
CA THR A 26 -6.70 12.29 -34.69
C THR A 26 -5.61 13.03 -33.92
N LEU A 27 -4.34 12.96 -34.36
CA LEU A 27 -3.19 13.66 -33.75
C LEU A 27 -3.45 15.17 -33.53
N THR A 28 -4.23 15.79 -34.42
CA THR A 28 -4.66 17.18 -34.34
C THR A 28 -5.64 17.43 -33.18
N SER A 29 -6.51 16.47 -32.88
CA SER A 29 -7.47 16.52 -31.76
C SER A 29 -6.77 16.29 -30.41
N PHE A 30 -5.72 15.46 -30.38
CA PHE A 30 -4.88 15.28 -29.19
C PHE A 30 -4.06 16.54 -28.85
N ARG A 31 -3.46 17.19 -29.87
CA ARG A 31 -2.72 18.45 -29.71
C ARG A 31 -3.65 19.62 -29.35
N ASN A 32 -4.83 19.70 -29.96
CA ASN A 32 -5.81 20.75 -29.64
C ASN A 32 -6.52 20.52 -28.29
N SER A 33 -6.59 19.28 -27.80
CA SER A 33 -7.10 18.97 -26.45
C SER A 33 -6.26 19.59 -25.32
N PHE A 34 -4.96 19.80 -25.54
CA PHE A 34 -4.10 20.53 -24.59
C PHE A 34 -4.26 22.06 -24.68
N SER A 35 -4.79 22.57 -25.80
CA SER A 35 -4.94 24.01 -26.06
C SER A 35 -6.35 24.54 -25.78
N GLU A 36 -7.35 23.68 -25.62
CA GLU A 36 -8.72 24.08 -25.27
C GLU A 36 -8.82 24.48 -23.79
N SER A 37 -9.01 25.78 -23.54
CA SER A 37 -9.16 26.34 -22.19
C SER A 37 -10.31 25.72 -21.38
N SER A 38 -11.29 25.10 -22.06
CA SER A 38 -12.41 24.36 -21.45
C SER A 38 -11.97 23.07 -20.73
N ARG A 39 -10.87 22.44 -21.17
CA ARG A 39 -10.36 21.18 -20.58
C ARG A 39 -9.38 21.38 -19.42
N ILE A 40 -8.93 22.61 -19.16
CA ILE A 40 -8.04 22.93 -18.04
C ILE A 40 -8.66 22.51 -16.70
N THR A 41 -9.98 22.67 -16.54
CA THR A 41 -10.72 22.21 -15.35
C THR A 41 -10.66 20.69 -15.18
N PHE A 42 -10.72 19.93 -16.29
CA PHE A 42 -10.60 18.47 -16.28
C PHE A 42 -9.18 18.03 -15.93
N TYR A 43 -8.16 18.65 -16.54
CA TYR A 43 -6.76 18.38 -16.18
C TYR A 43 -6.46 18.73 -14.72
N LYS A 44 -6.96 19.87 -14.21
CA LYS A 44 -6.84 20.24 -12.79
C LYS A 44 -7.47 19.19 -11.87
N ARG A 45 -8.63 18.62 -12.24
CA ARG A 45 -9.27 17.54 -11.46
C ARG A 45 -8.42 16.26 -11.45
N ILE A 46 -7.86 15.88 -12.59
CA ILE A 46 -6.92 14.74 -12.67
C ILE A 46 -5.70 14.98 -11.80
N PHE A 47 -5.06 16.14 -11.90
CA PHE A 47 -3.90 16.48 -11.06
C PHE A 47 -4.27 16.52 -9.57
N LYS A 48 -5.44 17.04 -9.22
CA LYS A 48 -5.90 17.10 -7.83
C LYS A 48 -6.17 15.71 -7.22
N LEU A 49 -6.43 14.69 -8.02
CA LEU A 49 -6.63 13.31 -7.56
C LEU A 49 -5.34 12.48 -7.66
N GLY A 50 -4.61 12.64 -8.77
CA GLY A 50 -3.41 11.89 -9.10
C GLY A 50 -2.19 12.33 -8.29
N LEU A 51 -2.02 13.63 -8.06
CA LEU A 51 -0.87 14.15 -7.31
C LEU A 51 -0.88 13.67 -5.85
N PRO A 52 -2.00 13.76 -5.09
CA PRO A 52 -2.03 13.23 -3.72
C PRO A 52 -1.84 11.72 -3.71
N THR A 53 -2.51 10.98 -4.59
CA THR A 53 -2.38 9.51 -4.66
C THR A 53 -0.94 9.08 -4.98
N GLY A 54 -0.27 9.77 -5.90
CA GLY A 54 1.14 9.51 -6.22
C GLY A 54 2.06 9.85 -5.06
N PHE A 55 1.81 10.97 -4.38
CA PHE A 55 2.56 11.38 -3.20
C PHE A 55 2.38 10.38 -2.05
N GLN A 56 1.17 9.86 -1.84
CA GLN A 56 0.87 8.82 -0.88
C GLN A 56 1.71 7.55 -1.12
N TYR A 57 1.69 7.02 -2.35
CA TYR A 57 2.51 5.85 -2.70
C TYR A 57 4.00 6.13 -2.53
N PHE A 58 4.46 7.32 -2.93
CA PHE A 58 5.84 7.72 -2.76
C PHE A 58 6.25 7.72 -1.29
N LEU A 59 5.43 8.30 -0.40
CA LEU A 59 5.70 8.36 1.04
C LEU A 59 5.75 6.98 1.68
N GLU A 60 4.86 6.08 1.27
CA GLU A 60 4.81 4.69 1.75
C GLU A 60 6.08 3.94 1.35
N ILE A 61 6.45 3.98 0.06
CA ILE A 61 7.67 3.34 -0.44
C ILE A 61 8.91 3.95 0.20
N ALA A 62 8.95 5.28 0.37
CA ALA A 62 10.06 5.96 1.01
C ALA A 62 10.19 5.59 2.50
N ALA A 63 9.08 5.38 3.21
CA ALA A 63 9.10 4.91 4.59
C ALA A 63 9.65 3.47 4.70
N PHE A 64 9.23 2.57 3.80
CA PHE A 64 9.81 1.21 3.74
C PHE A 64 11.29 1.22 3.37
N ALA A 65 11.71 2.07 2.44
CA ALA A 65 13.12 2.25 2.10
C ALA A 65 13.92 2.80 3.30
N GLY A 66 13.37 3.77 4.04
CA GLY A 66 13.98 4.28 5.27
C GLY A 66 14.12 3.20 6.35
N ALA A 67 13.09 2.37 6.52
CA ALA A 67 13.14 1.22 7.42
C ALA A 67 14.20 0.18 7.00
N ALA A 68 14.37 -0.06 5.70
CA ALA A 68 15.42 -0.93 5.17
C ALA A 68 16.82 -0.38 5.41
N VAL A 69 17.02 0.95 5.29
CA VAL A 69 18.28 1.62 5.64
C VAL A 69 18.59 1.47 7.13
N LEU A 70 17.59 1.67 8.00
CA LEU A 70 17.75 1.46 9.44
C LEU A 70 18.11 0.00 9.75
N ALA A 71 17.48 -0.97 9.10
CA ALA A 71 17.85 -2.38 9.22
C ALA A 71 19.29 -2.64 8.78
N GLY A 72 19.75 -1.97 7.71
CA GLY A 72 21.13 -2.02 7.23
C GLY A 72 22.17 -1.46 8.21
N THR A 73 21.80 -0.44 9.00
CA THR A 73 22.71 0.13 10.02
C THR A 73 22.90 -0.78 11.25
N LEU A 74 21.97 -1.71 11.50
CA LEU A 74 22.02 -2.61 12.66
C LEU A 74 22.98 -3.79 12.44
N GLY A 75 23.12 -4.26 11.21
CA GLY A 75 24.05 -5.33 10.84
C GLY A 75 23.67 -6.05 9.54
N SER A 76 24.61 -6.87 9.04
CA SER A 76 24.42 -7.60 7.77
C SER A 76 23.38 -8.71 7.88
N ARG A 77 23.29 -9.39 9.03
CA ARG A 77 22.33 -10.48 9.29
C ARG A 77 20.91 -9.95 9.45
N GLU A 78 20.77 -8.81 10.13
CA GLU A 78 19.53 -8.08 10.33
C GLU A 78 18.98 -7.56 9.00
N SER A 79 19.85 -6.98 8.17
CA SER A 79 19.47 -6.55 6.82
C SER A 79 19.02 -7.72 5.94
N ALA A 80 19.70 -8.87 6.01
CA ALA A 80 19.31 -10.07 5.28
C ALA A 80 17.93 -10.58 5.73
N ALA A 81 17.68 -10.66 7.05
CA ALA A 81 16.39 -11.05 7.60
C ALA A 81 15.27 -10.06 7.21
N HIS A 82 15.55 -8.76 7.21
CA HIS A 82 14.61 -7.74 6.75
C HIS A 82 14.26 -7.90 5.26
N ASN A 83 15.26 -8.08 4.40
CA ASN A 83 15.06 -8.28 2.96
C ASN A 83 14.22 -9.53 2.65
N LEU A 84 14.46 -10.61 3.39
CA LEU A 84 13.64 -11.82 3.32
C LEU A 84 12.18 -11.52 3.67
N ALA A 85 11.95 -10.90 4.83
CA ALA A 85 10.60 -10.62 5.32
C ALA A 85 9.85 -9.63 4.42
N ILE A 86 10.49 -8.56 3.95
CA ILE A 86 9.85 -7.57 3.06
C ILE A 86 9.55 -8.15 1.68
N THR A 87 10.35 -9.11 1.19
CA THR A 87 10.08 -9.79 -0.08
C THR A 87 8.82 -10.64 0.01
N LEU A 88 8.69 -11.42 1.09
CA LEU A 88 7.47 -12.20 1.34
C LEU A 88 6.26 -11.29 1.58
N ALA A 89 6.41 -10.21 2.36
CA ALA A 89 5.34 -9.24 2.56
C ALA A 89 4.90 -8.60 1.23
N SER A 90 5.84 -8.22 0.36
CA SER A 90 5.55 -7.63 -0.96
C SER A 90 4.73 -8.57 -1.85
N LEU A 91 5.05 -9.87 -1.85
CA LEU A 91 4.28 -10.87 -2.59
C LEU A 91 2.82 -10.88 -2.15
N THR A 92 2.59 -10.83 -0.84
CA THR A 92 1.24 -10.84 -0.30
C THR A 92 0.51 -9.51 -0.48
N TYR A 93 1.22 -8.38 -0.42
CA TYR A 93 0.67 -7.05 -0.71
C TYR A 93 0.11 -6.96 -2.14
N MET A 94 0.68 -7.68 -3.11
CA MET A 94 0.14 -7.72 -4.47
C MET A 94 -1.31 -8.21 -4.52
N PHE A 95 -1.70 -9.15 -3.65
CA PHE A 95 -3.08 -9.60 -3.54
C PHE A 95 -3.98 -8.51 -2.94
N ALA A 96 -3.54 -7.82 -1.88
CA ALA A 96 -4.24 -6.65 -1.34
C ALA A 96 -4.43 -5.56 -2.38
N GLY A 97 -3.37 -5.22 -3.13
CA GLY A 97 -3.41 -4.23 -4.18
C GLY A 97 -4.41 -4.58 -5.28
N GLY A 98 -4.52 -5.87 -5.64
CA GLY A 98 -5.54 -6.37 -6.56
C GLY A 98 -6.97 -6.17 -6.04
N ILE A 99 -7.21 -6.55 -4.78
CA ILE A 99 -8.53 -6.38 -4.12
C ILE A 99 -8.88 -4.90 -3.98
N SER A 100 -7.90 -4.06 -3.64
CA SER A 100 -8.03 -2.61 -3.54
C SER A 100 -8.46 -1.99 -4.88
N ALA A 101 -7.79 -2.35 -5.97
CA ALA A 101 -8.14 -1.87 -7.31
C ALA A 101 -9.54 -2.32 -7.74
N GLY A 102 -9.89 -3.59 -7.51
CA GLY A 102 -11.22 -4.11 -7.83
C GLY A 102 -12.33 -3.44 -7.01
N SER A 103 -12.11 -3.27 -5.71
CA SER A 103 -13.06 -2.61 -4.81
C SER A 103 -13.26 -1.13 -5.18
N SER A 104 -12.18 -0.45 -5.58
CA SER A 104 -12.21 0.95 -6.04
C SER A 104 -13.12 1.12 -7.26
N ILE A 105 -13.06 0.21 -8.24
CA ILE A 105 -13.90 0.25 -9.45
C ILE A 105 -15.39 0.05 -9.09
N CYS A 106 -15.70 -0.94 -8.25
CA CYS A 106 -17.08 -1.21 -7.82
C CYS A 106 -17.67 -0.01 -7.05
N VAL A 107 -16.88 0.58 -6.15
CA VAL A 107 -17.28 1.77 -5.40
C VAL A 107 -17.44 2.98 -6.29
N ALA A 108 -16.51 3.23 -7.22
CA ALA A 108 -16.59 4.35 -8.15
C ALA A 108 -17.85 4.29 -9.01
N LYS A 109 -18.22 3.09 -9.49
CA LYS A 109 -19.46 2.87 -10.24
C LYS A 109 -20.70 3.17 -9.40
N ALA A 110 -20.75 2.67 -8.16
CA ALA A 110 -21.89 2.90 -7.26
C ALA A 110 -22.01 4.38 -6.85
N TYR A 111 -20.88 5.04 -6.60
CA TYR A 111 -20.80 6.45 -6.25
C TYR A 111 -21.24 7.34 -7.42
N GLY A 112 -20.82 7.02 -8.65
CA GLY A 112 -21.27 7.72 -9.86
C GLY A 112 -22.78 7.60 -10.11
N ASN A 113 -23.41 6.52 -9.66
CA ASN A 113 -24.86 6.31 -9.75
C ASN A 113 -25.63 6.92 -8.55
N GLY A 114 -24.95 7.60 -7.62
CA GLY A 114 -25.57 8.18 -6.42
C GLY A 114 -26.13 7.17 -5.41
N ASN A 115 -25.80 5.88 -5.56
CA ASN A 115 -26.31 4.81 -4.69
C ASN A 115 -25.35 4.54 -3.51
N TYR A 116 -25.48 5.34 -2.45
CA TYR A 116 -24.62 5.25 -1.27
C TYR A 116 -24.77 3.96 -0.47
N THR A 117 -25.94 3.31 -0.51
CA THR A 117 -26.16 1.98 0.09
C THR A 117 -25.24 0.94 -0.55
N ASN A 118 -25.15 0.93 -1.87
CA ASN A 118 -24.26 0.03 -2.60
C ASN A 118 -22.78 0.39 -2.38
N VAL A 119 -22.42 1.68 -2.27
CA VAL A 119 -21.06 2.08 -1.91
C VAL A 119 -20.65 1.48 -0.56
N ARG A 120 -21.53 1.55 0.45
CA ARG A 120 -21.27 0.96 1.78
C ARG A 120 -21.15 -0.55 1.72
N ASN A 121 -22.03 -1.22 0.97
CA ASN A 121 -22.03 -2.67 0.83
C ASN A 121 -20.77 -3.17 0.12
N TYR A 122 -20.37 -2.53 -0.99
CA TYR A 122 -19.13 -2.87 -1.69
C TYR A 122 -17.90 -2.58 -0.84
N GLY A 123 -17.89 -1.48 -0.06
CA GLY A 123 -16.81 -1.21 0.89
C GLY A 123 -16.69 -2.26 1.99
N LEU A 124 -17.81 -2.67 2.58
CA LEU A 124 -17.84 -3.76 3.57
C LEU A 124 -17.36 -5.10 2.98
N GLN A 125 -17.80 -5.44 1.77
CA GLN A 125 -17.36 -6.66 1.09
C GLN A 125 -15.86 -6.61 0.75
N GLY A 126 -15.37 -5.46 0.26
CA GLY A 126 -13.96 -5.25 -0.01
C GLY A 126 -13.09 -5.44 1.23
N HIS A 127 -13.49 -4.84 2.37
CA HIS A 127 -12.79 -5.04 3.64
C HIS A 127 -12.83 -6.50 4.11
N LYS A 128 -13.98 -7.17 4.01
CA LYS A 128 -14.10 -8.59 4.39
C LYS A 128 -13.20 -9.50 3.56
N ILE A 129 -13.21 -9.32 2.23
CA ILE A 129 -12.38 -10.13 1.31
C ILE A 129 -10.90 -9.83 1.55
N GLY A 130 -10.52 -8.55 1.65
CA GLY A 130 -9.15 -8.14 1.95
C GLY A 130 -8.64 -8.73 3.27
N LEU A 131 -9.45 -8.66 4.32
CA LEU A 131 -9.08 -9.18 5.64
C LEU A 131 -9.00 -10.71 5.64
N LEU A 132 -9.93 -11.41 4.96
CA LEU A 132 -9.90 -12.88 4.84
C LEU A 132 -8.63 -13.34 4.11
N VAL A 133 -8.32 -12.72 2.97
CA VAL A 133 -7.11 -13.05 2.20
C VAL A 133 -5.86 -12.80 3.03
N MET A 134 -5.78 -11.67 3.74
CA MET A 134 -4.64 -11.40 4.62
C MET A 134 -4.56 -12.31 5.82
N LEU A 135 -5.69 -12.73 6.38
CA LEU A 135 -5.73 -13.70 7.47
C LEU A 135 -5.20 -15.06 7.02
N VAL A 136 -5.55 -15.52 5.81
CA VAL A 136 -5.00 -16.76 5.25
C VAL A 136 -3.48 -16.67 5.12
N PHE A 137 -2.95 -15.56 4.59
CA PHE A 137 -1.50 -15.38 4.49
C PHE A 137 -0.81 -15.23 5.84
N ALA A 138 -1.43 -14.54 6.80
CA ALA A 138 -0.92 -14.43 8.17
C ALA A 138 -0.82 -15.81 8.84
N LEU A 139 -1.82 -16.68 8.65
CA LEU A 139 -1.76 -18.07 9.12
C LEU A 139 -0.65 -18.88 8.42
N ILE A 140 -0.45 -18.67 7.12
CA ILE A 140 0.66 -19.30 6.39
C ILE A 140 2.02 -18.83 6.94
N PHE A 141 2.18 -17.54 7.23
CA PHE A 141 3.42 -17.02 7.81
C PHE A 141 3.68 -17.55 9.22
N LEU A 142 2.64 -17.71 10.05
CA LEU A 142 2.76 -18.31 11.37
C LEU A 142 3.14 -19.81 11.28
N ALA A 143 2.46 -20.57 10.42
CA ALA A 143 2.67 -22.01 10.28
C ALA A 143 3.99 -22.38 9.57
N PHE A 144 4.41 -21.56 8.60
CA PHE A 144 5.57 -21.83 7.73
C PHE A 144 6.70 -20.81 7.90
N SER A 145 6.78 -20.10 9.03
CA SER A 145 7.85 -19.12 9.31
C SER A 145 9.26 -19.67 9.12
N THR A 146 9.58 -20.81 9.72
CA THR A 146 10.92 -21.43 9.62
C THR A 146 11.21 -22.02 8.22
N PRO A 147 10.31 -22.80 7.60
CA PRO A 147 10.51 -23.29 6.23
C PRO A 147 10.67 -22.17 5.21
N LEU A 148 9.83 -21.14 5.26
CA LEU A 148 9.92 -19.98 4.37
C LEU A 148 11.25 -19.27 4.54
N ALA A 149 11.73 -19.09 5.78
CA ALA A 149 13.02 -18.46 6.03
C ALA A 149 14.20 -19.30 5.49
N SER A 150 14.14 -20.62 5.62
CA SER A 150 15.18 -21.54 5.12
C SER A 150 15.30 -21.60 3.58
N LEU A 151 14.29 -21.15 2.84
CA LEU A 151 14.35 -21.08 1.37
C LEU A 151 15.28 -19.97 0.86
N PHE A 152 15.49 -18.92 1.66
CA PHE A 152 16.28 -17.75 1.26
C PHE A 152 17.74 -17.82 1.71
N THR A 153 18.06 -18.60 2.74
CA THR A 153 19.41 -18.69 3.29
C THR A 153 19.64 -20.00 4.03
N THR A 154 20.90 -20.41 4.12
CA THR A 154 21.38 -21.55 4.91
C THR A 154 21.95 -21.13 6.27
N ASP A 155 22.09 -19.83 6.53
CA ASP A 155 22.57 -19.31 7.82
C ASP A 155 21.48 -19.45 8.90
N SER A 156 21.75 -20.29 9.91
CA SER A 156 20.81 -20.61 10.99
C SER A 156 20.41 -19.40 11.83
N GLU A 157 21.28 -18.40 11.94
CA GLU A 157 21.00 -17.19 12.71
C GLU A 157 20.06 -16.25 11.95
N VAL A 158 20.26 -16.11 10.64
CA VAL A 158 19.37 -15.34 9.75
C VAL A 158 18.01 -16.02 9.64
N ILE A 159 17.96 -17.35 9.58
CA ILE A 159 16.69 -18.12 9.58
C ILE A 159 15.92 -17.83 10.87
N ARG A 160 16.59 -17.87 12.04
CA ARG A 160 15.95 -17.61 13.33
C ARG A 160 15.40 -16.18 13.41
N MET A 161 16.19 -15.19 12.97
CA MET A 161 15.74 -13.79 12.94
C MET A 161 14.58 -13.60 11.95
N GLY A 162 14.68 -14.18 10.75
CA GLY A 162 13.65 -14.12 9.71
C GLY A 162 12.34 -14.78 10.15
N ALA A 163 12.39 -15.93 10.81
CA ALA A 163 11.20 -16.61 11.33
C ALA A 163 10.46 -15.77 12.38
N ASN A 164 11.19 -15.12 13.30
CA ASN A 164 10.60 -14.18 14.27
C ASN A 164 9.97 -12.97 13.57
N LEU A 165 10.63 -12.44 12.53
CA LEU A 165 10.07 -11.35 11.73
C LEU A 165 8.82 -11.77 10.98
N LEU A 166 8.71 -13.00 10.50
CA LEU A 166 7.51 -13.49 9.83
C LEU A 166 6.31 -13.60 10.78
N ILE A 167 6.54 -13.90 12.06
CA ILE A 167 5.50 -13.84 13.09
C ILE A 167 5.00 -12.41 13.27
N LEU A 168 5.90 -11.42 13.31
CA LEU A 168 5.52 -10.00 13.35
C LEU A 168 4.85 -9.55 12.04
N ALA A 169 5.32 -10.08 10.90
CA ALA A 169 4.75 -9.82 9.58
C ALA A 169 3.30 -10.29 9.48
N ALA A 170 2.91 -11.34 10.20
CA ALA A 170 1.53 -11.81 10.23
C ALA A 170 0.56 -10.73 10.78
N ILE A 171 0.96 -10.00 11.82
CA ILE A 171 0.16 -8.90 12.39
C ILE A 171 0.21 -7.68 11.47
N PHE A 172 1.41 -7.33 11.00
CA PHE A 172 1.65 -6.26 10.03
C PHE A 172 0.70 -6.39 8.82
N GLN A 173 0.54 -7.61 8.32
CA GLN A 173 -0.18 -7.89 7.10
C GLN A 173 -1.70 -7.71 7.21
N LEU A 174 -2.27 -7.93 8.40
CA LEU A 174 -3.68 -7.62 8.65
C LEU A 174 -3.92 -6.10 8.56
N GLY A 175 -3.02 -5.30 9.14
CA GLY A 175 -3.06 -3.84 9.03
C GLY A 175 -2.87 -3.36 7.60
N ASP A 176 -1.89 -3.93 6.91
CA ASP A 176 -1.54 -3.60 5.53
C ASP A 176 -2.66 -3.88 4.53
N GLY A 177 -3.31 -5.04 4.61
CA GLY A 177 -4.47 -5.32 3.76
C GLY A 177 -5.65 -4.38 4.01
N LEU A 178 -5.93 -4.06 5.28
CA LEU A 178 -7.02 -3.16 5.63
C LEU A 178 -6.74 -1.73 5.16
N GLN A 179 -5.50 -1.26 5.32
CA GLN A 179 -5.00 0.02 4.82
C GLN A 179 -5.13 0.07 3.29
N ALA A 180 -4.59 -0.92 2.57
CA ALA A 180 -4.57 -0.96 1.11
C ALA A 180 -5.98 -0.95 0.52
N VAL A 181 -6.91 -1.73 1.09
CA VAL A 181 -8.31 -1.72 0.67
C VAL A 181 -8.98 -0.38 0.97
N SER A 182 -8.78 0.19 2.18
CA SER A 182 -9.34 1.49 2.56
C SER A 182 -8.91 2.59 1.59
N VAL A 183 -7.63 2.62 1.21
CA VAL A 183 -7.09 3.56 0.20
C VAL A 183 -7.80 3.41 -1.14
N GLY A 184 -8.02 2.17 -1.60
CA GLY A 184 -8.73 1.90 -2.85
C GLY A 184 -10.18 2.39 -2.81
N LEU A 185 -10.87 2.17 -1.69
CA LEU A 185 -12.25 2.60 -1.47
C LEU A 185 -12.36 4.14 -1.46
N LEU A 186 -11.47 4.83 -0.73
CA LEU A 186 -11.41 6.29 -0.66
C LEU A 186 -11.10 6.92 -2.02
N ARG A 187 -10.18 6.30 -2.78
CA ARG A 187 -9.91 6.68 -4.18
C ARG A 187 -11.15 6.53 -5.07
N GLY A 188 -11.96 5.50 -4.82
CA GLY A 188 -13.21 5.25 -5.56
C GLY A 188 -14.28 6.32 -5.35
N ILE A 189 -14.28 7.01 -4.19
CA ILE A 189 -15.19 8.15 -3.91
C ILE A 189 -14.53 9.52 -4.14
N GLU A 190 -13.36 9.54 -4.80
CA GLU A 190 -12.57 10.74 -5.10
C GLU A 190 -11.99 11.50 -3.88
N ASP A 191 -11.96 10.91 -2.68
CA ASP A 191 -11.27 11.50 -1.51
C ASP A 191 -9.83 10.96 -1.42
N THR A 192 -8.84 11.78 -1.83
CA THR A 192 -7.42 11.37 -1.91
C THR A 192 -6.48 12.28 -1.12
N VAL A 193 -6.88 13.51 -0.81
CA VAL A 193 -6.03 14.49 -0.13
C VAL A 193 -5.84 14.14 1.35
N LEU A 194 -6.95 13.93 2.08
CA LEU A 194 -6.88 13.60 3.50
C LEU A 194 -6.20 12.24 3.76
N PRO A 195 -6.48 11.18 2.98
CA PRO A 195 -5.77 9.91 3.10
C PRO A 195 -4.25 10.03 2.96
N SER A 196 -3.79 10.84 2.02
CA SER A 196 -2.35 11.10 1.80
C SER A 196 -1.69 11.71 3.03
N PHE A 197 -2.35 12.67 3.67
CA PHE A 197 -1.84 13.32 4.87
C PHE A 197 -1.84 12.40 6.10
N LEU A 198 -2.87 11.56 6.26
CA LEU A 198 -2.92 10.58 7.34
C LEU A 198 -1.79 9.55 7.22
N ILE A 199 -1.53 9.06 6.00
CA ILE A 199 -0.43 8.14 5.72
C ILE A 199 0.92 8.82 5.98
N PHE A 200 1.09 10.08 5.58
CA PHE A 200 2.29 10.83 5.91
C PHE A 200 2.57 10.83 7.43
N ILE A 201 1.58 11.20 8.24
CA ILE A 201 1.74 11.23 9.70
C ILE A 201 2.02 9.83 10.24
N ALA A 202 1.23 8.84 9.84
CA ALA A 202 1.34 7.51 10.40
C ALA A 202 2.68 6.83 10.09
N TYR A 203 3.23 6.99 8.89
CA TYR A 203 4.51 6.38 8.53
C TYR A 203 5.71 7.22 8.98
N TRP A 204 5.70 8.53 8.72
CA TRP A 204 6.89 9.35 8.98
C TRP A 204 6.97 9.90 10.41
N VAL A 205 5.85 10.24 11.02
CA VAL A 205 5.82 10.83 12.37
C VAL A 205 5.70 9.76 13.44
N ILE A 206 5.02 8.65 13.14
CA ILE A 206 4.78 7.58 14.12
C ILE A 206 5.68 6.37 13.84
N ALA A 207 5.58 5.75 12.66
CA ALA A 207 6.23 4.46 12.42
C ALA A 207 7.77 4.54 12.47
N ILE A 208 8.37 5.50 11.78
CA ILE A 208 9.83 5.64 11.73
C ILE A 208 10.43 6.04 13.09
N PRO A 209 9.92 7.07 13.81
CA PRO A 209 10.44 7.42 15.13
C PRO A 209 10.19 6.32 16.16
N ALA A 210 9.02 5.67 16.15
CA ALA A 210 8.74 4.54 17.03
C ALA A 210 9.67 3.36 16.73
N GLY A 211 9.88 3.05 15.44
CA GLY A 211 10.79 1.99 15.00
C GLY A 211 12.23 2.27 15.42
N TYR A 212 12.72 3.50 15.23
CA TYR A 212 14.06 3.92 15.67
C TYR A 212 14.21 3.82 17.19
N TYR A 213 13.23 4.33 17.94
CA TYR A 213 13.25 4.26 19.41
C TYR A 213 13.25 2.81 19.91
N LEU A 214 12.39 1.96 19.35
CA LEU A 214 12.30 0.55 19.73
C LEU A 214 13.58 -0.23 19.38
N SER A 215 14.19 0.05 18.24
CA SER A 215 15.42 -0.63 17.79
C SER A 215 16.67 -0.25 18.59
N TYR A 216 16.78 0.99 19.05
CA TYR A 216 17.99 1.51 19.72
C TYR A 216 17.87 1.67 21.24
N SER A 217 16.67 1.61 21.81
CA SER A 217 16.48 1.77 23.24
C SER A 217 16.92 0.52 24.02
N LYS A 218 17.77 0.73 25.04
CA LYS A 218 18.26 -0.34 25.93
C LYS A 218 17.23 -0.78 26.98
N ASN A 219 16.12 -0.04 27.11
CA ASN A 219 15.10 -0.24 28.16
C ASN A 219 13.91 -1.09 27.71
N VAL A 220 13.86 -1.52 26.45
CA VAL A 220 12.79 -2.38 25.92
C VAL A 220 13.22 -3.86 25.96
N PRO A 221 12.28 -4.81 26.15
CA PRO A 221 12.63 -6.23 26.22
C PRO A 221 13.39 -6.66 24.96
N VAL A 222 14.35 -7.59 25.10
CA VAL A 222 15.24 -8.07 24.02
C VAL A 222 14.48 -8.52 22.76
N ILE A 223 13.23 -8.95 22.93
CA ILE A 223 12.30 -9.35 21.87
C ILE A 223 11.99 -8.20 20.89
N PHE A 224 12.01 -6.94 21.38
CA PHE A 224 11.69 -5.72 20.63
C PHE A 224 12.92 -5.00 20.07
N GLN A 225 14.13 -5.48 20.37
CA GLN A 225 15.37 -4.82 19.98
C GLN A 225 15.78 -5.18 18.54
N SER A 226 16.70 -4.39 17.98
CA SER A 226 17.19 -4.54 16.60
C SER A 226 16.06 -4.49 15.56
N VAL A 227 16.04 -5.42 14.60
CA VAL A 227 15.17 -5.36 13.43
C VAL A 227 13.68 -5.61 13.76
N ASN A 228 13.38 -6.27 14.88
CA ASN A 228 12.00 -6.46 15.35
C ASN A 228 11.33 -5.14 15.72
N GLY A 229 12.08 -4.21 16.34
CA GLY A 229 11.59 -2.88 16.71
C GLY A 229 11.11 -2.07 15.50
N ILE A 230 11.84 -2.16 14.39
CA ILE A 230 11.46 -1.54 13.11
C ILE A 230 10.11 -2.08 12.63
N TRP A 231 9.93 -3.40 12.62
CA TRP A 231 8.70 -4.05 12.17
C TRP A 231 7.51 -3.74 13.06
N ILE A 232 7.71 -3.58 14.37
CA ILE A 232 6.66 -3.21 15.30
C ILE A 232 6.26 -1.74 15.12
N GLY A 233 7.24 -0.84 14.92
CA GLY A 233 6.98 0.55 14.56
C GLY A 233 6.19 0.68 13.26
N LEU A 234 6.60 -0.06 12.22
CA LEU A 234 5.86 -0.14 10.96
C LEU A 234 4.44 -0.68 11.15
N SER A 235 4.29 -1.78 11.89
CA SER A 235 2.98 -2.38 12.17
C SER A 235 2.05 -1.41 12.88
N LEU A 236 2.55 -0.65 13.87
CA LEU A 236 1.79 0.39 14.55
C LEU A 236 1.32 1.48 13.59
N GLY A 237 2.22 2.00 12.75
CA GLY A 237 1.86 3.01 11.74
C GLY A 237 0.80 2.50 10.75
N LEU A 238 0.92 1.25 10.33
CA LEU A 238 -0.05 0.58 9.46
C LEU A 238 -1.40 0.40 10.13
N THR A 239 -1.45 -0.09 11.37
CA THR A 239 -2.69 -0.24 12.12
C THR A 239 -3.39 1.10 12.34
N ILE A 240 -2.64 2.14 12.71
CA ILE A 240 -3.19 3.49 12.87
C ILE A 240 -3.75 4.02 11.55
N SER A 241 -2.98 3.85 10.45
CA SER A 241 -3.43 4.24 9.11
C SER A 241 -4.70 3.48 8.71
N ALA A 242 -4.72 2.17 8.90
CA ALA A 242 -5.85 1.32 8.55
C ALA A 242 -7.12 1.78 9.28
N ILE A 243 -7.05 1.97 10.61
CA ILE A 243 -8.18 2.43 11.42
C ILE A 243 -8.64 3.81 10.96
N ALA A 244 -7.71 4.77 10.78
CA ALA A 244 -8.04 6.14 10.40
C ALA A 244 -8.71 6.21 9.02
N LEU A 245 -8.21 5.45 8.05
CA LEU A 245 -8.73 5.42 6.67
C LEU A 245 -10.08 4.69 6.59
N THR A 246 -10.22 3.56 7.29
CA THR A 246 -11.49 2.84 7.39
C THR A 246 -12.54 3.73 8.05
N TYR A 247 -12.21 4.41 9.16
CA TYR A 247 -13.10 5.34 9.83
C TYR A 247 -13.52 6.49 8.89
N ARG A 248 -12.55 7.10 8.19
CA ARG A 248 -12.80 8.18 7.24
C ARG A 248 -13.80 7.76 6.15
N PHE A 249 -13.63 6.56 5.59
CA PHE A 249 -14.52 6.03 4.57
C PHE A 249 -15.97 5.92 5.07
N TYR A 250 -16.18 5.33 6.24
CA TYR A 250 -17.52 5.19 6.81
C TYR A 250 -18.12 6.50 7.33
N TYR A 251 -17.30 7.43 7.80
CA TYR A 251 -17.74 8.77 8.20
C TYR A 251 -18.33 9.54 7.02
N LEU A 252 -17.66 9.52 5.86
CA LEU A 252 -18.15 10.18 4.65
C LEU A 252 -19.47 9.60 4.15
N LEU A 253 -19.64 8.29 4.31
CA LEU A 253 -20.87 7.58 3.99
C LEU A 253 -22.04 7.88 4.93
N ARG A 254 -21.78 8.34 6.16
CA ARG A 254 -22.83 8.72 7.12
C ARG A 254 -23.31 10.16 6.91
N SER A 255 -22.48 10.99 6.30
CA SER A 255 -22.77 12.41 6.03
C SER A 255 -23.66 12.63 4.79
N LYS A 256 -24.05 11.57 4.08
CA LYS A 256 -24.84 11.60 2.84
C LYS A 256 -25.99 10.61 2.92
#